data_AF-A0A5D9CM47-F1
#
_entry.id   AF-A0A5D9CM47-F1
#
_cell.length_a   1.000
_cell.length_b   1.000
_cell.length_c   1.000
_cell.angle_alpha   90.00
_cell.angle_beta   90.00
_cell.angle_gamma   90.00
#
_symmetry.space_group_name_H-M   'P 1'
#
loop_
_entity.id
_entity.type
_entity.pdbx_description
1 polymer ?
#
loop_
_entity_poly.entity_id
_entity_poly.type
_entity_poly.pdbx_seq_one_letter_code
_entity_poly.pdbx_strand_id
1 'polypeptide(L)' 'MHSLKSAGVAGSAGDDILTFCDEADATAVARMIFGTDAALAVAFSAIDARLDGRDGDFLFWARVFRSLTDV' A
#
# COMPACT_ATOMS: atom_id res chain seq x y z
N MET A 1 13.12 -31.03 28.10
CA MET A 1 13.28 -30.14 26.92
C MET A 1 12.02 -30.28 26.08
N HIS A 2 11.04 -29.39 26.25
CA HIS A 2 9.78 -29.45 25.51
C HIS A 2 9.92 -28.62 24.23
N SER A 3 9.83 -29.30 23.09
CA SER A 3 9.95 -28.73 21.76
C SER A 3 8.75 -27.83 21.47
N LEU A 4 8.99 -26.52 21.36
CA LEU A 4 7.99 -25.56 20.91
C LEU A 4 7.79 -25.73 19.41
N LYS A 5 6.73 -26.44 19.01
CA LYS A 5 6.23 -26.38 17.64
C LYS A 5 5.58 -25.02 17.46
N SER A 6 6.37 -24.04 17.03
CA SER A 6 5.87 -22.73 16.62
C SER A 6 5.00 -22.92 15.38
N ALA A 7 3.68 -22.89 15.58
CA ALA A 7 2.73 -22.80 14.50
C ALA A 7 2.84 -21.38 13.93
N GLY A 8 3.56 -21.24 12.83
CA GLY A 8 3.53 -20.04 12.01
C GLY A 8 2.12 -19.84 11.46
N VAL A 9 1.30 -19.10 12.20
CA VAL A 9 0.05 -18.56 11.68
C VAL A 9 0.40 -17.24 10.99
N ALA A 10 0.81 -17.34 9.72
CA ALA A 10 0.73 -16.21 8.81
C ALA A 10 -0.75 -16.04 8.45
N GLY A 11 -1.51 -15.44 9.37
CA GLY A 11 -2.82 -14.90 9.05
C GLY A 11 -2.60 -13.67 8.18
N SER A 12 -2.82 -13.80 6.87
CA SER A 12 -2.94 -12.67 5.94
C SER A 12 -4.16 -11.85 6.38
N ALA A 13 -3.94 -10.91 7.30
CA ALA A 13 -4.91 -9.88 7.66
C ALA A 13 -4.68 -8.58 6.87
N GLY A 14 -3.90 -8.67 5.78
CA GLY A 14 -3.57 -7.54 4.91
C GLY A 14 -4.53 -7.37 3.73
N ASP A 15 -5.25 -8.43 3.33
CA ASP A 15 -6.06 -8.40 2.10
C ASP A 15 -7.40 -7.63 2.27
N ASP A 16 -7.86 -7.42 3.52
CA ASP A 16 -9.17 -6.83 3.77
C ASP A 16 -9.18 -5.29 3.73
N ILE A 17 -8.05 -4.61 3.95
CA ILE A 17 -7.99 -3.13 3.97
C ILE A 17 -8.08 -2.51 2.56
N LEU A 18 -7.63 -3.23 1.53
CA LEU A 18 -7.67 -2.74 0.14
C LEU A 18 -8.98 -3.08 -0.58
N THR A 19 -9.94 -3.72 0.09
CA THR A 19 -11.22 -4.10 -0.51
C THR A 19 -12.17 -2.91 -0.75
N PHE A 20 -11.85 -1.68 -0.30
CA PHE A 20 -12.82 -0.56 -0.35
C PHE A 20 -12.34 0.80 -0.89
N CYS A 21 -11.09 0.96 -1.32
CA CYS A 21 -10.65 2.21 -1.95
C CYS A 21 -10.15 1.94 -3.36
N ASP A 22 -10.86 2.49 -4.35
CA ASP A 22 -10.34 2.51 -5.71
C ASP A 22 -9.18 3.53 -5.83
N GLU A 23 -8.51 3.51 -6.99
CA GLU A 23 -7.37 4.37 -7.26
C GLU A 23 -7.74 5.87 -7.21
N ALA A 24 -8.96 6.23 -7.61
CA ALA A 24 -9.42 7.61 -7.65
C ALA A 24 -9.67 8.14 -6.24
N ASP A 25 -10.28 7.33 -5.37
CA ASP A 25 -10.46 7.62 -3.96
C ASP A 25 -9.11 7.80 -3.26
N ALA A 26 -8.17 6.88 -3.48
CA ALA A 26 -6.84 6.99 -2.90
C ALA A 26 -6.07 8.22 -3.41
N THR A 27 -6.21 8.56 -4.69
CA THR A 27 -5.64 9.78 -5.29
C THR A 27 -6.22 11.03 -4.63
N ALA A 28 -7.55 11.09 -4.46
CA ALA A 28 -8.24 12.21 -3.83
C ALA A 28 -7.83 12.37 -2.36
N VAL A 29 -7.78 11.27 -1.61
CA VAL A 29 -7.35 11.23 -0.21
C VAL A 29 -5.89 11.65 -0.08
N ALA A 30 -5.00 11.16 -0.94
CA ALA A 30 -3.60 11.54 -0.93
C ALA A 30 -3.42 13.05 -1.16
N ARG A 31 -4.13 13.63 -2.14
CA ARG A 31 -4.16 15.09 -2.35
C ARG A 31 -4.71 15.85 -1.15
N MET A 32 -5.77 15.34 -0.53
CA MET A 32 -6.40 15.96 0.64
C MET A 32 -5.47 15.99 1.85
N ILE A 33 -4.76 14.89 2.14
CA ILE A 33 -3.93 14.75 3.34
C ILE A 33 -2.57 15.42 3.16
N PHE A 34 -1.92 15.20 2.01
CA PHE A 34 -0.52 15.55 1.79
C PHE A 34 -0.33 16.77 0.87
N GLY A 35 -1.39 17.25 0.21
CA GLY A 35 -1.31 18.41 -0.67
C GLY A 35 -0.28 18.23 -1.79
N THR A 36 0.70 19.13 -1.86
CA THR A 36 1.79 19.09 -2.84
C THR A 36 2.69 17.87 -2.71
N ASP A 37 2.76 17.27 -1.52
CA ASP A 37 3.63 16.13 -1.22
C ASP A 37 2.91 14.78 -1.45
N ALA A 38 1.69 14.78 -1.98
CA ALA A 38 0.91 13.57 -2.22
C ALA A 38 1.65 12.54 -3.09
N ALA A 39 2.30 12.99 -4.16
CA ALA A 39 3.08 12.11 -5.03
C ALA A 39 4.27 11.48 -4.28
N LEU A 40 4.95 12.26 -3.42
CA LEU A 40 6.06 11.75 -2.62
C LEU A 40 5.58 10.70 -1.61
N ALA A 41 4.50 10.99 -0.88
CA ALA A 41 3.93 10.08 0.10
C ALA A 41 3.52 8.74 -0.54
N VAL A 42 2.85 8.80 -1.69
CA VAL A 42 2.44 7.59 -2.44
C VAL A 42 3.65 6.82 -2.99
N ALA A 43 4.70 7.51 -3.45
CA ALA A 43 5.92 6.86 -3.89
C ALA A 43 6.60 6.08 -2.76
N PHE A 44 6.66 6.65 -1.54
CA PHE A 44 7.17 5.94 -0.37
C PHE A 44 6.33 4.69 -0.05
N SER A 45 4.99 4.79 -0.07
CA SER A 45 4.10 3.64 0.13
C SER A 45 4.32 2.53 -0.89
N ALA A 46 4.56 2.87 -2.15
CA ALA A 46 4.86 1.89 -3.19
C ALA A 46 6.19 1.17 -2.90
N ILE A 47 7.24 1.92 -2.54
CA ILE A 47 8.56 1.35 -2.22
C ILE A 47 8.46 0.43 -1.00
N ASP A 48 7.78 0.86 0.06
CA ASP A 48 7.55 0.09 1.29
C ASP A 48 6.84 -1.24 0.98
N ALA A 49 5.74 -1.19 0.23
CA ALA A 49 5.02 -2.37 -0.22
C ALA A 49 5.91 -3.34 -1.03
N ARG A 50 6.78 -2.83 -1.90
CA ARG A 50 7.70 -3.66 -2.69
C ARG A 50 8.76 -4.32 -1.83
N LEU A 51 9.26 -3.63 -0.80
CA LEU A 51 10.23 -4.19 0.16
C LEU A 51 9.60 -5.29 1.02
N ASP A 52 8.32 -5.18 1.33
CA ASP A 52 7.54 -6.20 2.04
C ASP A 52 7.12 -7.40 1.16
N GLY A 53 7.37 -7.36 -0.14
CA GLY A 53 6.89 -8.36 -1.09
C GLY A 53 5.38 -8.29 -1.38
N ARG A 54 4.73 -7.17 -1.04
CA ARG A 54 3.31 -6.89 -1.32
C ARG A 54 3.15 -6.33 -2.74
N ASP A 55 3.29 -7.19 -3.73
CA ASP A 55 3.30 -6.78 -5.14
C ASP A 55 1.97 -6.15 -5.61
N GLY A 56 0.83 -6.55 -5.03
CA GLY A 56 -0.48 -5.94 -5.31
C GLY A 56 -0.54 -4.48 -4.87
N ASP A 57 -0.16 -4.21 -3.62
CA ASP A 57 -0.10 -2.88 -3.03
C ASP A 57 0.90 -1.99 -3.79
N PHE A 58 2.06 -2.54 -4.17
CA PHE A 58 3.03 -1.81 -4.99
C PHE A 58 2.40 -1.35 -6.31
N LEU A 59 1.72 -2.25 -7.03
CA LEU A 59 1.07 -1.89 -8.30
C LEU A 59 -0.06 -0.89 -8.11
N PHE A 60 -0.84 -1.02 -7.02
CA PHE A 60 -1.88 -0.06 -6.66
C PHE A 60 -1.30 1.34 -6.45
N TRP A 61 -0.31 1.48 -5.56
CA TRP A 61 0.32 2.77 -5.27
C TRP A 61 1.07 3.33 -6.47
N ALA A 62 1.67 2.50 -7.33
CA ALA A 62 2.30 2.95 -8.56
C ALA A 62 1.29 3.59 -9.54
N ARG A 63 0.04 3.10 -9.58
CA ARG A 63 -1.02 3.70 -10.39
C ARG A 63 -1.53 5.01 -9.78
N VAL A 64 -1.77 5.04 -8.47
CA VAL A 64 -2.10 6.28 -7.75
C VAL A 64 -1.01 7.35 -7.97
N PHE A 65 0.26 6.96 -7.91
CA PHE A 65 1.39 7.85 -8.20
C PHE A 65 1.34 8.40 -9.63
N ARG A 66 1.05 7.54 -10.62
CA ARG A 66 0.85 7.98 -12.00
C ARG A 66 -0.27 9.02 -12.08
N SER A 67 -1.42 8.75 -11.48
CA SER A 67 -2.59 9.66 -11.46
C SER A 67 -2.33 10.99 -10.75
N LEU A 68 -1.36 11.05 -9.81
CA LEU A 68 -0.93 12.28 -9.16
C LEU A 68 0.08 13.09 -9.99
N THR A 69 0.80 12.45 -10.91
CA THR A 69 1.92 13.04 -11.67
C THR A 69 1.59 13.29 -13.13
N ASP A 70 0.50 12.74 -13.64
CA ASP A 70 -0.05 13.07 -14.96
C ASP A 70 -0.71 14.45 -14.87
N VAL A 71 -0.06 15.45 -15.50
CA VAL A 71 -0.47 16.86 -15.57
C VAL A 71 -0.76 17.22 -17.02
#